data_AF-A0A2H0BLV7-F1
#
_entry.id   AF-A0A2H0BLV7-F1
#
_cell.length_a   1.000
_cell.length_b   1.000
_cell.length_c   1.000
_cell.angle_alpha   90.00
_cell.angle_beta   90.00
_cell.angle_gamma   90.00
#
_symmetry.space_group_name_H-M   'P 1'
#
loop_
_entity.id
_entity.type
_entity.pdbx_description
1 polymer ?
#
loop_
_entity_poly.entity_id
_entity_poly.type
_entity_poly.pdbx_seq_one_letter_code
_entity_poly.pdbx_strand_id
1 'polypeptide(L)' 'MINSLSFLGQKVNVVIDRPLGSKHPQHGFTYEVNYGYIPNTKSPDGEEQDVYVLGIDKPISKI' A
#
# COMPACT_ATOMS: atom_id res chain seq x y z
N MET A 1 -7.78 15.99 -3.92
CA MET A 1 -6.65 15.53 -3.08
C MET A 1 -7.22 14.94 -1.82
N ILE A 2 -6.86 13.69 -1.52
CA ILE A 2 -7.26 13.03 -0.29
C ILE A 2 -6.23 13.33 0.80
N ASN A 3 -6.71 13.53 2.03
CA ASN A 3 -5.87 13.67 3.21
C ASN A 3 -5.79 12.29 3.89
N SER A 4 -4.59 11.77 4.14
CA SER A 4 -4.41 10.45 4.77
C SER A 4 -5.11 10.32 6.13
N LEU A 5 -5.27 11.43 6.86
CA LEU A 5 -6.00 11.47 8.14
C LEU A 5 -7.47 11.09 8.01
N SER A 6 -8.09 11.23 6.83
CA SER A 6 -9.50 10.85 6.64
C SER A 6 -9.73 9.34 6.72
N PHE A 7 -8.67 8.52 6.63
CA PHE A 7 -8.78 7.05 6.73
C PHE A 7 -8.65 6.53 8.15
N LEU A 8 -8.34 7.37 9.13
CA LEU A 8 -8.25 6.95 10.52
C LEU A 8 -9.59 6.39 11.01
N GLY A 9 -9.56 5.20 11.61
CA GLY A 9 -10.74 4.52 12.12
C GLY A 9 -11.66 3.90 11.05
N GLN A 10 -11.30 3.97 9.77
CA GLN A 10 -12.08 3.41 8.67
C GLN A 10 -11.54 2.04 8.23
N LYS A 11 -12.43 1.19 7.70
CA LYS A 11 -12.03 0.02 6.94
C LYS A 11 -11.86 0.43 5.49
N VAL A 12 -10.75 0.01 4.88
CA VAL A 12 -10.42 0.32 3.49
C VAL A 12 -10.08 -0.98 2.76
N ASN A 13 -10.35 -1.01 1.46
CA ASN A 13 -9.87 -2.08 0.59
C ASN A 13 -8.49 -1.67 0.07
N VAL A 14 -7.54 -2.61 0.06
CA VAL A 14 -6.16 -2.36 -0.38
C VAL A 14 -5.79 -3.34 -1.48
N VAL A 15 -5.20 -2.82 -2.57
CA VAL A 15 -4.58 -3.63 -3.62
C VAL A 15 -3.08 -3.67 -3.40
N ILE A 16 -2.49 -4.86 -3.35
CA ILE A 16 -1.05 -5.04 -3.09
C ILE A 16 -0.31 -5.21 -4.41
N ASP A 17 0.57 -4.27 -4.73
CA ASP A 17 1.42 -4.27 -5.92
C ASP A 17 2.89 -4.60 -5.62
N ARG A 18 3.30 -4.48 -4.35
CA ARG A 18 4.62 -4.92 -3.85
C ARG A 18 4.43 -5.86 -2.64
N PRO A 19 4.22 -7.16 -2.88
CA PRO A 19 4.05 -8.13 -1.82
C PRO A 19 5.29 -8.25 -0.90
N LEU A 20 5.08 -8.72 0.33
CA LEU A 20 6.17 -9.00 1.28
C LEU A 20 7.27 -9.86 0.61
N GLY A 21 8.53 -9.46 0.77
CA GLY A 21 9.69 -10.13 0.17
C GLY A 21 9.96 -9.76 -1.30
N SER A 22 9.10 -8.97 -1.94
CA SER A 22 9.37 -8.47 -3.30
C SER A 22 10.46 -7.39 -3.30
N LYS A 23 11.15 -7.22 -4.43
CA LYS A 23 12.17 -6.17 -4.61
C LYS A 23 11.57 -4.92 -5.27
N HIS A 24 12.05 -3.75 -4.85
CA HIS A 24 11.72 -2.49 -5.51
C HIS A 24 12.22 -2.52 -6.96
N PRO A 25 11.36 -2.25 -7.96
CA PRO A 25 11.71 -2.39 -9.37
C PRO A 25 12.87 -1.48 -9.81
N GLN A 26 13.03 -0.33 -9.16
CA GLN A 26 14.05 0.68 -9.51
C GLN A 26 15.19 0.85 -8.49
N HIS A 27 15.01 0.37 -7.26
CA HIS A 27 15.90 0.75 -6.14
C HIS A 27 16.50 -0.46 -5.40
N GLY A 28 16.16 -1.69 -5.81
CA GLY A 28 16.86 -2.91 -5.38
C GLY A 28 16.64 -3.36 -3.93
N PHE A 29 15.99 -2.56 -3.09
CA PHE A 29 15.64 -2.95 -1.72
C PHE A 29 14.46 -3.92 -1.68
N THR A 30 14.33 -4.67 -0.59
CA THR A 30 13.25 -5.64 -0.38
C THR A 30 12.16 -5.04 0.50
N TYR A 31 10.89 -5.29 0.16
CA TYR A 31 9.74 -4.93 0.97
C TYR A 31 9.60 -5.88 2.16
N GLU A 32 9.78 -5.37 3.38
CA GLU A 32 9.67 -6.16 4.63
C GLU A 32 8.21 -6.36 5.08
N VAL A 33 7.27 -5.67 4.45
CA VAL A 33 5.83 -5.77 4.66
C VAL A 33 5.12 -5.72 3.31
N ASN A 34 3.83 -6.08 3.27
CA ASN A 34 3.04 -5.92 2.05
C ASN A 34 2.77 -4.42 1.80
N TYR A 35 3.09 -3.93 0.61
CA TYR A 35 2.85 -2.57 0.17
C TYR A 35 1.85 -2.55 -0.98
N GLY A 36 0.96 -1.56 -0.93
CA GLY A 36 -0.09 -1.40 -1.91
C GLY A 36 -0.67 0.01 -1.90
N TYR A 37 -1.89 0.13 -2.40
CA TYR A 37 -2.60 1.40 -2.47
C TYR A 37 -4.12 1.22 -2.30
N ILE A 38 -4.81 2.31 -1.99
CA ILE A 38 -6.27 2.36 -1.93
C ILE A 38 -6.80 2.72 -3.33
N PRO A 39 -7.58 1.85 -4.01
CA PRO A 39 -8.05 2.13 -5.35
C PRO A 39 -9.04 3.31 -5.36
N ASN A 40 -9.12 4.02 -6.50
CA ASN A 40 -9.99 5.19 -6.70
C ASN A 40 -9.68 6.36 -5.75
N THR A 41 -8.43 6.50 -5.32
CA THR A 41 -7.95 7.64 -4.54
C THR A 41 -7.01 8.49 -5.37
N LYS A 42 -6.75 9.73 -4.93
CA LYS A 42 -5.76 10.60 -5.57
C LYS A 42 -5.01 11.43 -4.55
N SER A 43 -3.74 11.11 -4.39
CA SER A 43 -2.72 11.76 -3.60
C SER A 43 -2.24 13.05 -4.29
N PRO A 44 -1.46 13.91 -3.60
CA PRO A 44 -0.96 15.18 -4.16
C PRO A 44 -0.02 15.02 -5.37
N ASP A 45 0.69 13.90 -5.48
CA ASP A 45 1.55 13.53 -6.61
C ASP A 45 0.77 13.03 -7.83
N GLY A 46 -0.53 12.77 -7.67
CA GLY A 46 -1.43 12.33 -8.73
C GLY A 46 -1.67 10.83 -8.78
N GLU A 47 -0.95 10.05 -7.97
CA GLU A 47 -1.11 8.59 -7.83
C GLU A 47 -2.15 8.27 -6.74
N GLU A 48 -2.47 6.98 -6.56
CA GLU A 48 -3.30 6.51 -5.44
C GLU A 48 -2.63 6.74 -4.07
N GLN A 49 -3.41 6.58 -3.00
CA GLN A 49 -2.91 6.64 -1.63
C GLN A 49 -2.22 5.33 -1.26
N ASP A 50 -0.90 5.41 -1.05
CA ASP A 50 -0.08 4.28 -0.62
C ASP A 50 -0.46 3.75 0.76
N VAL A 51 -0.26 2.44 0.96
CA VAL A 51 -0.56 1.69 2.18
C VAL A 51 0.52 0.65 2.47
N TYR A 52 0.90 0.56 3.75
CA TYR A 52 1.64 -0.56 4.31
C TYR A 52 0.70 -1.44 5.14
N VAL A 53 0.66 -2.74 4.85
CA VAL A 53 -0.14 -3.72 5.62
C VAL A 53 0.76 -4.45 6.60
N LEU A 54 0.54 -4.20 7.89
CA LEU A 54 1.33 -4.74 9.00
C LEU A 54 0.68 -5.98 9.61
N GLY A 55 1.48 -6.81 10.28
CA GLY A 55 0.99 -7.98 11.03
C GLY A 55 0.63 -9.21 10.18
N ILE A 56 0.97 -9.20 8.89
CA ILE A 56 0.82 -10.34 7.98
C ILE A 56 2.21 -10.79 7.53
N ASP A 57 2.59 -12.01 7.90
CA ASP A 57 3.91 -12.62 7.69
C ASP A 57 4.05 -13.36 6.35
N LYS A 58 3.11 -13.14 5.43
CA LYS A 58 3.08 -13.76 4.10
C LYS A 58 2.74 -12.75 3.00
N PRO A 59 3.19 -12.98 1.75
CA PRO A 59 2.77 -12.19 0.61
C PRO A 59 1.26 -12.32 0.36
N ILE A 60 0.59 -11.19 0.10
CA ILE A 60 -0.84 -11.14 -0.26
C ILE A 60 -1.06 -10.26 -1.49
N SER A 61 -2.24 -10.35 -2.09
CA SER A 61 -2.62 -9.55 -3.27
C SER A 61 -3.69 -8.48 -2.99
N LYS A 62 -4.48 -8.64 -1.92
CA LYS A 62 -5.52 -7.70 -1.50
C LYS A 62 -5.94 -7.89 -0.05
N ILE A 63 -6.52 -6.86 0.55
CA ILE A 63 -7.25 -6.92 1.83
C ILE A 63 -8.54 -6.10 1.77
#